data_AF-A0A3D9YL13-F1
#
_entry.id   AF-A0A3D9YL13-F1
#
_cell.length_a   1.000
_cell.length_b   1.000
_cell.length_c   1.000
_cell.angle_alpha   90.00
_cell.angle_beta   90.00
_cell.angle_gamma   90.00
#
_symmetry.space_group_name_H-M   'P 1'
#
loop_
_entity.id
_entity.type
_entity.pdbx_description
1 polymer ?
#
loop_
_entity_poly.entity_id
_entity_poly.type
_entity_poly.pdbx_seq_one_letter_code
_entity_poly.pdbx_strand_id
1 'polypeptide(L)' 'MPWSDPLSAPITLHDGRVLKTLNDAAQLFLRLSETIQRHDWNQYAAELLIDAAKSGKAGDIRAATMQVQRALGREGML' A
#
# COMPACT_ATOMS: atom_id res chain seq x y z
N MET A 1 -6.01 4.93 -15.42
CA MET A 1 -5.18 3.73 -15.19
C MET A 1 -5.59 3.14 -13.85
N PRO A 2 -5.65 1.81 -13.68
CA PRO A 2 -6.11 1.19 -12.43
C PRO A 2 -5.25 1.58 -11.21
N TRP A 3 -3.97 1.84 -11.40
CA TRP A 3 -3.09 2.37 -10.35
C TRP A 3 -3.50 3.75 -9.82
N SER A 4 -4.27 4.51 -10.59
CA SER A 4 -4.82 5.80 -10.18
C SER A 4 -6.07 5.66 -9.30
N ASP A 5 -6.58 4.44 -9.11
CA ASP A 5 -7.74 4.21 -8.26
C ASP A 5 -7.42 4.58 -6.80
N PRO A 6 -8.39 5.20 -6.10
CA PRO A 6 -8.19 5.59 -4.72
C PRO A 6 -8.09 4.35 -3.83
N LEU A 7 -7.30 4.47 -2.76
CA LEU A 7 -7.40 3.56 -1.62
C LEU A 7 -8.81 3.63 -1.04
N SER A 8 -9.24 2.57 -0.35
CA SER A 8 -10.56 2.57 0.28
C SER A 8 -10.68 3.60 1.41
N ALA A 9 -9.54 4.01 1.98
CA ALA A 9 -9.40 5.17 2.85
C ALA A 9 -8.00 5.78 2.67
N PRO A 10 -7.85 7.12 2.76
CA PRO A 10 -6.52 7.75 2.77
C PRO A 10 -5.70 7.26 3.97
N ILE A 11 -4.39 7.12 3.77
CA ILE A 11 -3.45 6.72 4.82
C ILE A 11 -2.49 7.89 5.08
N THR A 12 -2.56 8.48 6.27
CA THR A 12 -1.65 9.52 6.71
C THR A 12 -0.46 8.87 7.43
N LEU A 13 0.76 9.21 7.01
CA LEU A 13 2.00 8.78 7.64
C LEU A 13 2.39 9.74 8.76
N HIS A 14 3.24 9.31 9.70
CA HIS A 14 3.73 10.17 10.80
C HIS A 14 4.44 11.45 10.33
N ASP A 15 5.00 11.44 9.12
CA ASP A 15 5.73 12.57 8.53
C ASP A 15 4.81 13.55 7.79
N GLY A 16 3.48 13.34 7.86
CA GLY A 16 2.47 14.19 7.26
C GLY A 16 2.17 13.87 5.80
N ARG A 17 2.89 12.95 5.15
CA ARG A 17 2.51 12.47 3.80
C ARG A 17 1.18 11.73 3.86
N VAL A 18 0.39 11.84 2.79
CA VAL A 18 -0.91 11.17 2.67
C VAL A 18 -0.93 10.34 1.40
N LEU A 19 -1.10 9.03 1.55
CA LEU A 19 -1.31 8.10 0.44
C LEU A 19 -2.80 8.09 0.11
N LYS A 20 -3.16 8.40 -1.14
CA LYS A 20 -4.56 8.50 -1.59
C LYS A 20 -4.91 7.43 -2.61
N THR A 21 -3.93 6.96 -3.38
CA THR A 21 -4.12 6.03 -4.50
C THR A 21 -3.30 4.76 -4.34
N LEU A 22 -3.66 3.71 -5.09
CA LEU A 22 -2.85 2.49 -5.18
C LEU A 22 -1.42 2.80 -5.63
N ASN A 23 -1.24 3.76 -6.56
CA ASN A 23 0.08 4.20 -7.00
C ASN A 23 0.88 4.86 -5.88
N ASP A 24 0.27 5.71 -5.05
CA ASP A 24 0.99 6.36 -3.94
C ASP A 24 1.56 5.31 -2.98
N ALA A 25 0.76 4.29 -2.66
CA ALA A 25 1.20 3.17 -1.84
C ALA A 25 2.33 2.39 -2.54
N ALA A 26 2.13 1.96 -3.79
CA ALA A 26 3.16 1.20 -4.53
C ALA A 26 4.50 1.95 -4.62
N GLN A 27 4.46 3.26 -4.90
CA GLN A 27 5.66 4.11 -4.95
C GLN A 27 6.36 4.21 -3.61
N LEU A 28 5.63 4.20 -2.49
CA LEU A 28 6.23 4.14 -1.16
C LEU A 28 6.97 2.82 -0.95
N PHE A 29 6.34 1.68 -1.23
CA PHE A 29 6.97 0.36 -1.06
C PHE A 29 8.22 0.19 -1.92
N LEU A 30 8.21 0.70 -3.15
CA LEU A 30 9.38 0.69 -4.05
C LEU A 30 10.56 1.52 -3.54
N ARG A 31 10.31 2.50 -2.66
CA ARG A 31 11.35 3.37 -2.06
C ARG A 31 11.88 2.85 -0.72
N LEU A 32 11.30 1.79 -0.17
CA LEU A 32 11.83 1.14 1.04
C LEU A 32 13.19 0.52 0.74
N SER A 33 14.03 0.35 1.77
CA SER A 33 15.29 -0.39 1.62
C SER A 33 15.00 -1.86 1.27
N GLU A 34 15.93 -2.52 0.59
CA GLU A 34 15.77 -3.91 0.17
C GLU A 34 15.46 -4.86 1.35
N THR A 35 16.11 -4.63 2.49
CA THR A 35 15.84 -5.40 3.73
C THR A 35 14.39 -5.27 4.16
N ILE A 36 13.86 -4.03 4.19
CA ILE A 36 12.48 -3.77 4.59
C ILE A 36 11.52 -4.36 3.55
N GLN A 37 11.79 -4.19 2.25
CA GLN A 37 10.94 -4.77 1.19
C GLN A 37 10.79 -6.28 1.31
N ARG A 38 11.83 -6.98 1.77
CA ARG A 38 11.83 -8.44 1.94
C ARG A 38 11.06 -8.93 3.18
N HIS A 39 10.58 -8.04 4.05
CA HIS A 39 9.71 -8.46 5.14
C HIS A 39 8.39 -9.02 4.58
N ASP A 40 7.95 -10.17 5.08
CA ASP A 40 6.77 -10.90 4.56
C ASP A 40 5.53 -10.01 4.44
N TRP A 41 5.31 -9.10 5.40
CA TRP A 41 4.15 -8.20 5.39
C TRP A 41 4.23 -7.13 4.30
N ASN A 42 5.44 -6.70 3.93
CA ASN A 42 5.67 -5.72 2.86
C ASN A 42 5.55 -6.38 1.48
N GLN A 43 6.07 -7.61 1.32
CA GLN A 43 5.85 -8.41 0.11
C GLN A 43 4.35 -8.66 -0.10
N TYR A 44 3.65 -9.09 0.94
CA TYR A 44 2.21 -9.36 0.84
C TYR A 44 1.39 -8.09 0.57
N ALA A 45 1.79 -6.94 1.13
CA ALA A 45 1.17 -5.65 0.78
C ALA A 45 1.37 -5.30 -0.70
N ALA A 46 2.57 -5.52 -1.24
CA ALA A 46 2.86 -5.27 -2.65
C ALA A 46 2.07 -6.19 -3.59
N GLU A 47 1.92 -7.48 -3.24
CA GLU A 47 1.09 -8.42 -3.99
C GLU A 47 -0.37 -7.98 -4.06
N LEU A 48 -0.97 -7.62 -2.92
CA LEU A 48 -2.35 -7.15 -2.90
C LEU A 48 -2.55 -5.83 -3.65
N LEU A 49 -1.57 -4.93 -3.64
CA LEU A 49 -1.60 -3.72 -4.46
C LEU A 49 -1.62 -4.04 -5.97
N ILE A 50 -0.83 -5.03 -6.40
CA ILE A 50 -0.80 -5.50 -7.79
C ILE A 50 -2.15 -6.13 -8.16
N ASP A 51 -2.72 -6.96 -7.30
CA ASP A 51 -4.01 -7.62 -7.55
C ASP A 51 -5.15 -6.59 -7.61
N ALA A 52 -5.17 -5.62 -6.70
CA ALA A 52 -6.13 -4.51 -6.72
C ALA A 52 -6.00 -3.68 -8.00
N ALA A 53 -4.77 -3.37 -8.44
CA ALA A 53 -4.55 -2.65 -9.69
C ALA A 53 -4.88 -3.49 -10.94
N LYS A 54 -4.81 -4.82 -10.88
CA LYS A 54 -5.25 -5.67 -12.00
C LYS A 54 -6.78 -5.76 -12.07
N SER A 55 -7.44 -5.89 -10.93
CA SER A 55 -8.87 -6.17 -10.88
C SER A 55 -9.76 -4.92 -10.89
N GLY A 56 -9.29 -3.82 -10.30
CA GLY A 56 -10.08 -2.61 -10.05
C GLY A 56 -11.28 -2.83 -9.12
N LYS A 57 -11.40 -4.01 -8.49
CA LYS A 57 -12.56 -4.35 -7.65
C LYS A 57 -12.43 -3.70 -6.29
N ALA A 58 -13.53 -3.10 -5.81
CA ALA A 58 -13.58 -2.45 -4.50
C ALA A 58 -13.16 -3.37 -3.33
N GLY A 59 -13.46 -4.67 -3.41
CA GLY A 59 -13.04 -5.66 -2.43
C GLY A 59 -11.52 -5.82 -2.36
N ASP A 60 -10.86 -5.91 -3.52
CA ASP A 60 -9.41 -6.08 -3.63
C ASP A 60 -8.68 -4.79 -3.20
N ILE A 61 -9.21 -3.63 -3.61
CA ILE A 61 -8.72 -2.32 -3.15
C ILE A 61 -8.81 -2.20 -1.63
N ARG A 62 -9.91 -2.66 -1.01
CA ARG A 62 -10.07 -2.65 0.44
C ARG A 62 -9.08 -3.58 1.13
N ALA A 63 -8.89 -4.79 0.60
CA ALA A 63 -7.92 -5.75 1.12
C ALA A 63 -6.49 -5.19 1.07
N ALA A 64 -6.10 -4.61 -0.08
CA ALA A 64 -4.82 -3.95 -0.26
C ALA A 64 -4.64 -2.78 0.72
N THR A 65 -5.64 -1.91 0.85
CA THR A 65 -5.59 -0.75 1.77
C THR A 65 -5.33 -1.20 3.22
N MET A 66 -6.07 -2.22 3.70
CA MET A 66 -5.90 -2.74 5.06
C MET A 66 -4.51 -3.36 5.27
N GLN A 67 -4.00 -4.09 4.28
CA GLN A 67 -2.68 -4.72 4.40
C GLN A 67 -1.56 -3.68 4.36
N VAL A 68 -1.68 -2.64 3.52
CA VAL A 68 -0.75 -1.51 3.51
C VAL A 68 -0.72 -0.83 4.88
N GLN A 69 -1.87 -0.56 5.50
CA GLN A 69 -1.90 0.01 6.86
C GLN A 69 -1.19 -0.89 7.89
N ARG A 70 -1.41 -2.20 7.84
CA ARG A 70 -0.73 -3.14 8.75
C ARG A 70 0.79 -3.17 8.54
N ALA A 71 1.22 -3.18 7.29
CA ALA A 71 2.62 -3.17 6.92
C ALA A 71 3.30 -1.88 7.41
N LEU A 72 2.71 -0.72 7.11
CA LEU A 72 3.23 0.58 7.54
C LEU A 72 3.25 0.72 9.07
N GLY A 73 2.26 0.18 9.78
CA GLY A 73 2.27 0.15 11.25
C GLY A 73 3.43 -0.69 11.83
N ARG A 74 3.83 -1.77 11.16
CA ARG A 74 5.00 -2.58 11.56
C ARG A 74 6.32 -1.89 11.29
N GLU A 75 6.38 -1.06 10.25
CA GLU A 75 7.54 -0.23 9.94
C GLU A 75 7.59 1.06 10.77
N GLY A 76 6.63 1.29 11.67
CA GLY A 76 6.55 2.50 12.49
C GLY A 76 6.25 3.76 11.68
N MET A 77 5.58 3.63 10.54
CA MET A 77 5.26 4.72 9.60
C MET A 77 3.91 5.41 9.86
N LEU A 78 3.09 4.86 10.77
CA LEU A 78 1.76 5.37 11.15
C LEU A 78 1.77 5.97 12.55
#